data_AF-A0A970KQR5-F1
#
_entry.id   AF-A0A970KQR5-F1
#
_cell.length_a   1.000
_cell.length_b   1.000
_cell.length_c   1.000
_cell.angle_alpha   90.00
_cell.angle_beta   90.00
_cell.angle_gamma   90.00
#
_symmetry.space_group_name_H-M   'P 1'
#
loop_
_entity.id
_entity.type
_entity.pdbx_description
1 polymer ?
#
loop_
_entity_poly.entity_id
_entity_poly.type
_entity_poly.pdbx_seq_one_letter_code
_entity_poly.pdbx_strand_id
1 'polypeptide(L)'
;MPGRKKYLRLVFIIVAVFLFCNFMPSAVSAAKYQDYAERLARINVFRGTGDGFDLEREPTRLEGLVMLVRLLGAEEEANQITEYTFPFDDVPRWGRGYVQYAYENGLTKGVSKTKFGSHGLIDARSYITFLLRALGYSDQHGDFAWNEAIEFAFEKGIISESMYFELSSQPFLRDQLAKTSFDALNAFVKGTETRLLDFLVQKGSIDPIKAQAVFAGSIRKGPAELDFEKLIQACVYLEVETSSGQKSGSGFYIDQHGTIVTNYHVIEKAQKIRIINSNGAIYAGDVMIKGYDRELDIAILSTAVKNEAFLPLGDSSSIKVGQPVYAIGSPLGLSNTVSEGIISAI
;
A
#
# COMPACT_ATOMS: atom_id res chain seq x y z
N MET A 1 5.87 24.54 -77.14
CA MET A 1 5.95 24.98 -75.72
C MET A 1 5.23 23.96 -74.82
N PRO A 2 5.96 22.96 -74.25
CA PRO A 2 5.39 21.97 -73.34
C PRO A 2 5.86 22.26 -71.90
N GLY A 3 4.99 22.72 -71.00
CA GLY A 3 5.51 23.15 -69.68
C GLY A 3 4.54 23.45 -68.55
N ARG A 4 3.26 23.06 -68.58
CA ARG A 4 2.33 23.47 -67.51
C ARG A 4 1.27 22.47 -67.06
N LYS A 5 1.49 21.16 -67.21
CA LYS A 5 0.55 20.13 -66.72
C LYS A 5 1.14 19.04 -65.81
N LYS A 6 2.43 19.11 -65.42
CA LYS A 6 3.03 18.13 -64.49
C LYS A 6 3.09 18.57 -63.02
N TYR A 7 2.88 19.85 -62.70
CA TYR A 7 2.98 20.34 -61.32
C TYR A 7 1.68 20.23 -60.51
N LEU A 8 0.50 20.12 -61.14
CA LEU A 8 -0.77 20.04 -60.41
C LEU A 8 -1.03 18.67 -59.75
N ARG A 9 -0.43 17.58 -60.26
CA ARG A 9 -0.48 16.25 -59.63
C ARG A 9 0.55 16.06 -58.51
N LEU A 10 1.64 16.84 -58.51
CA LEU A 10 2.64 16.78 -57.44
C LEU A 10 2.17 17.55 -56.18
N VAL A 11 1.42 18.64 -56.37
CA VAL A 11 0.86 19.42 -55.24
C VAL A 11 -0.26 18.66 -54.51
N PHE A 12 -1.05 17.83 -55.21
CA PHE A 12 -2.06 16.98 -54.56
C PHE A 12 -1.48 15.79 -53.77
N ILE A 13 -0.28 15.31 -54.11
CA ILE A 13 0.40 14.25 -53.36
C ILE A 13 1.14 14.81 -52.14
N ILE A 14 1.62 16.07 -52.19
CA ILE A 14 2.26 16.72 -51.04
C ILE A 14 1.23 17.22 -50.00
N VAL A 15 0.00 17.55 -50.40
CA VAL A 15 -1.09 17.89 -49.46
C VAL A 15 -1.72 16.64 -48.81
N ALA A 16 -1.65 15.47 -49.46
CA ALA A 16 -2.11 14.21 -48.88
C ALA A 16 -1.12 13.57 -47.89
N VAL A 17 0.17 13.92 -47.95
CA VAL A 17 1.20 13.43 -47.03
C VAL A 17 1.36 14.33 -45.79
N PHE A 18 0.86 15.57 -45.81
CA PHE A 18 0.84 16.46 -44.65
C PHE A 18 -0.46 16.42 -43.81
N LEU A 19 -1.44 15.60 -44.21
CA LEU A 19 -2.71 15.39 -43.48
C LEU A 19 -2.77 14.02 -42.78
N PHE A 20 -1.62 13.41 -42.51
CA PHE A 20 -1.47 12.17 -41.74
C PHE A 20 -0.55 12.30 -40.50
N CYS A 21 -0.34 13.52 -39.99
CA CYS A 21 0.51 13.78 -38.82
C CYS A 21 -0.16 14.52 -37.65
N ASN A 22 -1.50 14.43 -37.48
CA ASN A 22 -2.16 14.94 -36.26
C ASN A 22 -3.27 14.02 -35.72
N PHE A 23 -3.10 12.71 -35.89
CA PHE A 23 -3.64 11.75 -34.95
C PHE A 23 -2.47 10.83 -34.57
N MET A 24 -1.52 11.39 -33.81
CA MET A 24 -0.98 10.57 -32.74
C MET A 24 -2.20 10.16 -31.92
N PRO A 25 -2.55 8.87 -31.82
CA PRO A 25 -3.30 8.50 -30.64
C PRO A 25 -2.42 9.00 -29.50
N SER A 26 -2.93 9.94 -28.68
CA SER A 26 -2.37 10.10 -27.35
C SER A 26 -2.25 8.67 -26.85
N ALA A 27 -1.03 8.18 -26.69
CA ALA A 27 -0.86 6.90 -26.04
C ALA A 27 -1.65 7.07 -24.75
N VAL A 28 -2.75 6.32 -24.60
CA VAL A 28 -3.40 6.19 -23.31
C VAL A 28 -2.26 5.69 -22.44
N SER A 29 -1.71 6.60 -21.63
CA SER A 29 -0.68 6.23 -20.68
C SER A 29 -1.34 5.13 -19.87
N ALA A 30 -0.75 3.95 -19.82
CA ALA A 30 -1.24 2.96 -18.90
C ALA A 30 -1.05 3.55 -17.49
N ALA A 31 -2.09 3.50 -16.66
CA ALA A 31 -2.02 3.96 -15.29
C ALA A 31 -0.79 3.35 -14.60
N LYS A 32 0.14 4.21 -14.19
CA LYS A 32 1.46 3.82 -13.70
C LYS A 32 1.37 3.19 -12.32
N TYR A 33 0.38 3.60 -11.52
CA TYR A 33 0.22 3.20 -10.12
C TYR A 33 -1.06 2.40 -9.88
N GLN A 34 -1.54 1.67 -10.89
CA GLN A 34 -2.73 0.83 -10.77
C GLN A 34 -2.64 -0.20 -9.64
N ASP A 35 -1.47 -0.80 -9.41
CA ASP A 35 -1.24 -1.73 -8.28
C ASP A 35 -1.60 -1.09 -6.93
N TYR A 36 -1.22 0.17 -6.72
CA TYR A 36 -1.50 0.89 -5.47
C TYR A 36 -2.99 1.20 -5.32
N ALA A 37 -3.67 1.55 -6.42
CA ALA A 37 -5.11 1.72 -6.43
C ALA A 37 -5.85 0.43 -6.05
N GLU A 38 -5.41 -0.72 -6.60
CA GLU A 38 -5.95 -2.04 -6.27
C GLU A 38 -5.76 -2.39 -4.79
N ARG A 39 -4.55 -2.18 -4.24
CA ARG A 39 -4.25 -2.43 -2.82
C ARG A 39 -5.12 -1.59 -1.90
N LEU A 40 -5.27 -0.30 -2.19
CA LEU A 40 -6.13 0.61 -1.43
C LEU A 40 -7.62 0.25 -1.56
N ALA A 41 -8.03 -0.31 -2.71
CA ALA A 41 -9.40 -0.78 -2.89
C ALA A 41 -9.73 -2.02 -2.04
N ARG A 42 -8.77 -2.92 -1.79
CA ARG A 42 -8.97 -4.10 -0.91
C ARG A 42 -9.39 -3.73 0.51
N ILE A 43 -8.96 -2.56 0.97
CA ILE A 43 -9.34 -2.02 2.28
C ILE A 43 -10.51 -1.02 2.21
N ASN A 44 -11.21 -0.98 1.07
CA ASN A 44 -12.36 -0.12 0.79
C ASN A 44 -12.07 1.39 0.84
N VAL A 45 -10.79 1.81 0.80
CA VAL A 45 -10.45 3.23 0.89
C VAL A 45 -10.41 3.91 -0.48
N PHE A 46 -10.04 3.18 -1.54
CA PHE A 46 -10.00 3.70 -2.90
C PHE A 46 -11.09 3.05 -3.76
N ARG A 47 -11.97 3.87 -4.35
CA ARG A 47 -13.14 3.40 -5.11
C ARG A 47 -13.17 4.00 -6.51
N GLY A 48 -13.56 3.17 -7.47
CA GLY A 48 -13.78 3.53 -8.86
C GLY A 48 -15.26 3.74 -9.21
N THR A 49 -15.56 3.80 -10.50
CA THR A 49 -16.91 4.05 -11.05
C THR A 49 -17.61 2.81 -11.60
N GLY A 50 -17.03 1.62 -11.39
CA GLY A 50 -17.56 0.33 -11.87
C GLY A 50 -16.78 -0.22 -13.07
N ASP A 51 -16.25 0.65 -13.93
CA ASP A 51 -15.43 0.26 -15.10
C ASP A 51 -13.91 0.27 -14.81
N GLY A 52 -13.53 0.57 -13.57
CA GLY A 52 -12.15 0.74 -13.14
C GLY A 52 -12.02 1.89 -12.15
N PHE A 53 -10.78 2.29 -11.85
CA PHE A 53 -10.48 3.30 -10.84
C PHE A 53 -10.45 4.75 -11.35
N ASP A 54 -10.59 4.95 -12.66
CA ASP A 54 -10.46 6.24 -13.36
C ASP A 54 -9.14 6.96 -13.05
N LEU A 55 -8.02 6.22 -13.12
CA LEU A 55 -6.70 6.72 -12.70
C LEU A 55 -6.19 7.88 -13.57
N GLU A 56 -6.61 7.93 -14.83
CA GLU A 56 -6.25 8.98 -15.79
C GLU A 56 -6.98 10.32 -15.56
N ARG A 57 -7.88 10.40 -14.59
CA ARG A 57 -8.70 11.60 -14.33
C ARG A 57 -8.14 12.43 -13.18
N GLU A 58 -8.21 13.76 -13.31
CA GLU A 58 -7.97 14.71 -12.22
C GLU A 58 -9.10 14.65 -11.17
N PRO A 59 -8.79 14.42 -9.88
CA PRO A 59 -9.79 14.42 -8.82
C PRO A 59 -10.21 15.83 -8.41
N THR A 60 -11.44 15.99 -7.94
CA THR A 60 -11.85 17.22 -7.25
C THR A 60 -11.27 17.27 -5.84
N ARG A 61 -11.22 18.45 -5.24
CA ARG A 61 -10.79 18.64 -3.86
C ARG A 61 -11.65 17.90 -2.85
N LEU A 62 -12.96 17.81 -3.07
CA LEU A 62 -13.83 17.02 -2.22
C LEU A 62 -13.55 15.52 -2.39
N GLU A 63 -13.31 15.04 -3.60
CA GLU A 63 -12.91 13.65 -3.83
C GLU A 63 -11.57 13.32 -3.15
N GLY A 64 -10.58 14.22 -3.23
CA GLY A 64 -9.32 14.06 -2.53
C GLY A 64 -9.48 14.04 -1.00
N LEU A 65 -10.36 14.87 -0.44
CA LEU A 65 -10.64 14.84 0.99
C LEU A 65 -11.39 13.56 1.42
N VAL A 66 -12.38 13.13 0.64
CA VAL A 66 -13.08 11.86 0.89
C VAL A 66 -12.09 10.70 0.87
N MET A 67 -11.12 10.72 -0.06
CA MET A 67 -10.05 9.74 -0.06
C MET A 67 -9.23 9.78 1.25
N LEU A 68 -8.83 10.95 1.72
CA LEU A 68 -8.12 11.09 3.00
C LEU A 68 -8.92 10.52 4.18
N VAL A 69 -10.21 10.89 4.30
CA VAL A 69 -11.06 10.43 5.40
C VAL A 69 -11.22 8.91 5.37
N ARG A 70 -11.37 8.32 4.18
CA ARG A 70 -11.37 6.86 4.01
C ARG A 70 -10.03 6.23 4.38
N LEU A 71 -8.92 6.82 3.94
CA LEU A 71 -7.57 6.37 4.25
C LEU A 71 -7.33 6.27 5.77
N LEU A 72 -7.97 7.16 6.54
CA LEU A 72 -7.91 7.19 8.01
C LEU A 72 -8.91 6.25 8.69
N GLY A 73 -9.70 5.47 7.94
CA GLY A 73 -10.73 4.59 8.49
C GLY A 73 -11.94 5.32 9.08
N ALA A 74 -12.11 6.61 8.78
CA ALA A 74 -13.08 7.48 9.45
C ALA A 74 -14.36 7.73 8.63
N GLU A 75 -14.60 6.94 7.57
CA GLU A 75 -15.78 7.15 6.71
C GLU A 75 -17.10 6.94 7.44
N GLU A 76 -17.20 5.93 8.31
CA GLU A 76 -18.43 5.66 9.06
C GLU A 76 -18.73 6.79 10.05
N GLU A 77 -17.72 7.22 10.80
CA GLU A 77 -17.81 8.36 11.72
C GLU A 77 -18.25 9.62 10.97
N ALA A 78 -17.57 9.95 9.86
CA ALA A 78 -17.93 11.10 9.04
C ALA A 78 -19.37 11.08 8.54
N ASN A 79 -19.91 9.91 8.17
CA ASN A 79 -21.28 9.77 7.69
C ASN A 79 -22.34 9.87 8.79
N GLN A 80 -21.97 9.71 10.06
CA GLN A 80 -22.88 9.86 11.19
C GLN A 80 -22.99 11.32 11.67
N ILE A 81 -22.13 12.22 11.20
CA ILE A 81 -22.15 13.63 11.59
C ILE A 81 -23.37 14.35 10.98
N THR A 82 -24.20 14.91 11.87
CA THR A 82 -25.42 15.64 11.50
C THR A 82 -25.36 17.14 11.80
N GLU A 83 -24.40 17.59 12.61
CA GLU A 83 -24.15 18.99 12.93
C GLU A 83 -22.86 19.47 12.28
N TYR A 84 -22.87 20.68 11.71
CA TYR A 84 -21.75 21.21 10.93
C TYR A 84 -21.33 22.57 11.45
N THR A 85 -20.05 22.73 11.78
CA THR A 85 -19.45 23.96 12.29
C THR A 85 -18.48 24.61 11.30
N PHE A 86 -18.11 23.92 10.21
CA PHE A 86 -17.28 24.52 9.17
C PHE A 86 -17.95 25.75 8.53
N PRO A 87 -17.18 26.78 8.10
CA PRO A 87 -17.74 28.02 7.54
C PRO A 87 -18.01 27.95 6.02
N PHE A 88 -17.81 26.80 5.38
CA PHE A 88 -17.86 26.62 3.94
C PHE A 88 -19.29 26.50 3.39
N ASP A 89 -19.67 27.37 2.46
CA ASP A 89 -21.01 27.40 1.88
C ASP A 89 -21.13 26.55 0.58
N ASP A 90 -20.01 26.07 0.03
CA ASP A 90 -19.92 25.38 -1.26
C ASP A 90 -19.78 23.85 -1.12
N VAL A 91 -20.04 23.31 0.07
CA VAL A 91 -19.98 21.87 0.35
C VAL A 91 -21.35 21.22 0.05
N PRO A 92 -21.45 20.30 -0.92
CA PRO A 92 -22.69 19.61 -1.22
C PRO A 92 -23.13 18.74 -0.04
N ARG A 93 -24.44 18.52 0.12
CA ARG A 93 -25.02 17.83 1.29
C ARG A 93 -24.35 16.49 1.60
N TRP A 94 -24.09 15.68 0.57
CA TRP A 94 -23.45 14.37 0.71
C TRP A 94 -22.00 14.44 1.23
N GLY A 95 -21.29 15.55 0.99
CA GLY A 95 -19.90 15.74 1.39
C GLY A 95 -19.71 16.40 2.75
N ARG A 96 -20.79 16.87 3.39
CA ARG A 96 -20.71 17.67 4.63
C ARG A 96 -20.11 16.90 5.79
N GLY A 97 -20.49 15.64 5.97
CA GLY A 97 -19.92 14.77 7.01
C GLY A 97 -18.39 14.65 6.90
N TYR A 98 -17.90 14.35 5.69
CA TYR A 98 -16.46 14.26 5.41
C TYR A 98 -15.72 15.58 5.66
N VAL A 99 -16.29 16.70 5.20
CA VAL A 99 -15.67 18.02 5.41
C VAL A 99 -15.68 18.42 6.89
N GLN A 100 -16.76 18.11 7.62
CA GLN A 100 -16.85 18.37 9.05
C GLN A 100 -15.82 17.57 9.84
N TYR A 101 -15.75 16.25 9.60
CA TYR A 101 -14.74 15.39 10.23
C TYR A 101 -13.33 15.94 10.00
N ALA A 102 -13.00 16.27 8.74
CA ALA A 102 -11.69 16.78 8.40
C ALA A 102 -11.42 18.18 8.98
N TYR A 103 -12.44 19.02 9.13
CA TYR A 103 -12.31 20.36 9.68
C TYR A 103 -12.04 20.29 11.20
N GLU A 104 -12.80 19.49 11.94
CA GLU A 104 -12.63 19.31 13.39
C GLU A 104 -11.30 18.68 13.75
N ASN A 105 -10.83 17.72 12.94
CA ASN A 105 -9.55 17.04 13.13
C ASN A 105 -8.36 17.84 12.55
N GLY A 106 -8.56 19.08 12.10
CA GLY A 106 -7.49 19.95 11.58
C GLY A 106 -6.86 19.47 10.26
N LEU A 107 -7.50 18.53 9.56
CA LEU A 107 -7.04 17.97 8.29
C LEU A 107 -7.27 18.94 7.12
N THR A 108 -8.24 19.88 7.23
CA THR A 108 -8.53 20.87 6.18
C THR A 108 -8.85 22.28 6.71
N LYS A 109 -8.68 23.30 5.86
CA LYS A 109 -8.93 24.74 6.18
C LYS A 109 -9.71 25.49 5.09
N GLY A 110 -10.19 24.79 4.06
CA GLY A 110 -10.76 25.40 2.86
C GLY A 110 -9.74 26.17 2.01
N VAL A 111 -10.21 26.79 0.93
CA VAL A 111 -9.41 27.64 0.03
C VAL A 111 -9.64 29.13 0.29
N SER A 112 -10.67 29.46 1.04
CA SER A 112 -10.94 30.80 1.57
C SER A 112 -11.73 30.70 2.87
N LYS A 113 -12.06 31.85 3.48
CA LYS A 113 -12.85 31.90 4.72
C LYS A 113 -14.21 31.19 4.63
N THR A 114 -14.83 31.18 3.46
CA THR A 114 -16.19 30.63 3.25
C THR A 114 -16.28 29.58 2.16
N LYS A 115 -15.14 29.17 1.56
CA LYS A 115 -15.13 28.17 0.49
C LYS A 115 -14.18 27.04 0.83
N PHE A 116 -14.68 25.82 0.71
CA PHE A 116 -13.87 24.61 0.73
C PHE A 116 -13.19 24.38 -0.63
N GLY A 117 -13.87 24.71 -1.74
CA GLY A 117 -13.42 24.45 -3.10
C GLY A 117 -13.92 23.10 -3.65
N SER A 118 -15.11 22.66 -3.27
CA SER A 118 -15.57 21.26 -3.42
C SER A 118 -15.46 20.69 -4.83
N HIS A 119 -15.77 21.49 -5.86
CA HIS A 119 -15.80 21.07 -7.26
C HIS A 119 -14.51 21.42 -8.02
N GLY A 120 -13.60 22.18 -7.41
CA GLY A 120 -12.32 22.51 -8.03
C GLY A 120 -11.42 21.29 -8.09
N LEU A 121 -10.61 21.18 -9.14
CA LEU A 121 -9.57 20.17 -9.23
C LEU A 121 -8.56 20.38 -8.09
N ILE A 122 -8.14 19.30 -7.46
CA ILE A 122 -7.10 19.36 -6.42
C ILE A 122 -5.73 19.24 -7.07
N ASP A 123 -4.79 20.08 -6.66
CA ASP A 123 -3.40 19.96 -7.06
C ASP A 123 -2.61 19.05 -6.10
N ALA A 124 -1.46 18.57 -6.57
CA ALA A 124 -0.58 17.71 -5.79
C ALA A 124 -0.20 18.34 -4.44
N ARG A 125 0.09 19.65 -4.40
CA ARG A 125 0.46 20.36 -3.16
C ARG A 125 -0.65 20.32 -2.11
N SER A 126 -1.89 20.58 -2.52
CA SER A 126 -3.03 20.49 -1.63
C SER A 126 -3.26 19.08 -1.12
N TYR A 127 -3.12 18.07 -1.98
CA TYR A 127 -3.30 16.68 -1.57
C TYR A 127 -2.19 16.21 -0.61
N ILE A 128 -0.93 16.52 -0.91
CA ILE A 128 0.19 16.22 -0.01
C ILE A 128 0.03 16.94 1.33
N THR A 129 -0.48 18.18 1.34
CA THR A 129 -0.79 18.89 2.60
C THR A 129 -1.82 18.13 3.44
N PHE A 130 -2.84 17.51 2.83
CA PHE A 130 -3.79 16.65 3.56
C PHE A 130 -3.10 15.44 4.19
N LEU A 131 -2.23 14.76 3.44
CA LEU A 131 -1.48 13.59 3.93
C LEU A 131 -0.51 13.98 5.06
N LEU A 132 0.21 15.09 4.92
CA LEU A 132 1.12 15.60 5.95
C LEU A 132 0.40 15.92 7.25
N ARG A 133 -0.80 16.51 7.19
CA ARG A 133 -1.64 16.76 8.38
C ARG A 133 -2.12 15.47 9.03
N ALA A 134 -2.50 14.47 8.24
CA ALA A 134 -2.82 13.14 8.75
C ALA A 134 -1.63 12.47 9.47
N LEU A 135 -0.40 12.75 9.01
CA LEU A 135 0.84 12.30 9.66
C LEU A 135 1.25 13.16 10.87
N GLY A 136 0.48 14.18 11.22
CA GLY A 136 0.73 15.05 12.38
C GLY A 136 1.60 16.28 12.11
N TYR A 137 2.00 16.53 10.85
CA TYR A 137 2.70 17.75 10.47
C TYR A 137 1.72 18.91 10.25
N SER A 138 2.16 20.14 10.53
CA SER A 138 1.33 21.34 10.49
C SER A 138 1.95 22.45 9.66
N ASP A 139 1.19 22.88 8.65
CA ASP A 139 1.44 24.11 7.90
C ASP A 139 0.94 25.38 8.63
N GLN A 140 0.35 25.25 9.83
CA GLN A 140 0.03 26.41 10.71
C GLN A 140 1.11 26.67 11.74
N HIS A 141 1.68 25.59 12.27
CA HIS A 141 2.62 25.63 13.39
C HIS A 141 4.07 25.55 12.92
N GLY A 142 4.29 25.74 11.61
CA GLY A 142 5.61 25.96 11.03
C GLY A 142 6.42 24.71 10.73
N ASP A 143 5.81 23.52 10.62
CA ASP A 143 6.55 22.35 10.14
C ASP A 143 6.95 22.52 8.67
N PHE A 144 6.06 23.10 7.85
CA PHE A 144 6.30 23.38 6.44
C PHE A 144 5.41 24.53 5.95
N ALA A 145 5.80 25.22 4.87
CA ALA A 145 4.90 26.13 4.17
C ALA A 145 4.05 25.38 3.13
N TRP A 146 2.81 25.80 2.89
CA TRP A 146 1.91 25.11 1.95
C TRP A 146 2.51 24.93 0.54
N ASN A 147 3.24 25.92 0.04
CA ASN A 147 3.93 25.89 -1.26
C ASN A 147 5.10 24.89 -1.31
N GLU A 148 5.61 24.46 -0.15
CA GLU A 148 6.75 23.55 0.04
C GLU A 148 6.29 22.14 0.41
N ALA A 149 4.98 21.85 0.44
CA ALA A 149 4.44 20.58 0.90
C ALA A 149 5.06 19.33 0.22
N ILE A 150 5.30 19.40 -1.09
CA ILE A 150 5.89 18.28 -1.85
C ILE A 150 7.36 18.08 -1.48
N GLU A 151 8.12 19.17 -1.37
CA GLU A 151 9.53 19.16 -0.95
C GLU A 151 9.67 18.61 0.47
N PHE A 152 8.86 19.11 1.39
CA PHE A 152 8.84 18.63 2.77
C PHE A 152 8.49 17.14 2.85
N ALA A 153 7.50 16.66 2.08
CA ALA A 153 7.16 15.24 2.05
C ALA A 153 8.33 14.37 1.53
N PHE A 154 9.09 14.86 0.56
CA PHE A 154 10.30 14.20 0.07
C PHE A 154 11.41 14.18 1.13
N GLU A 155 11.69 15.30 1.79
CA GLU A 155 12.69 15.39 2.86
C GLU A 155 12.39 14.47 4.04
N LYS A 156 11.10 14.24 4.34
CA LYS A 156 10.66 13.28 5.37
C LYS A 156 10.66 11.83 4.90
N GLY A 157 11.07 11.56 3.66
CA GLY A 157 11.10 10.22 3.08
C GLY A 157 9.72 9.61 2.87
N ILE A 158 8.65 10.43 2.86
CA ILE A 158 7.28 9.98 2.64
C ILE A 158 7.11 9.58 1.18
N ILE A 159 7.61 10.41 0.26
CA ILE A 159 7.57 10.16 -1.17
C ILE A 159 8.98 9.93 -1.72
N SER A 160 9.10 9.13 -2.79
CA SER A 160 10.37 8.90 -3.48
C SER A 160 10.80 10.11 -4.31
N GLU A 161 12.08 10.16 -4.68
CA GLU A 161 12.61 11.17 -5.62
C GLU A 161 11.85 11.17 -6.95
N SER A 162 11.57 9.99 -7.51
CA SER A 162 10.77 9.87 -8.73
C SER A 162 9.37 10.44 -8.60
N MET A 163 8.74 10.27 -7.42
CA MET A 163 7.43 10.83 -7.12
C MET A 163 7.51 12.35 -6.92
N TYR A 164 8.55 12.86 -6.27
CA TYR A 164 8.79 14.30 -6.12
C TYR A 164 8.82 15.01 -7.49
N PHE A 165 9.58 14.49 -8.45
CA PHE A 165 9.63 15.05 -9.81
C PHE A 165 8.29 14.94 -10.54
N GLU A 166 7.57 13.84 -10.36
CA GLU A 166 6.26 13.65 -11.00
C GLU A 166 5.20 14.61 -10.44
N LEU A 167 5.10 14.75 -9.11
CA LEU A 167 4.16 15.67 -8.45
C LEU A 167 4.50 17.15 -8.68
N SER A 168 5.76 17.45 -9.01
CA SER A 168 6.20 18.79 -9.42
C SER A 168 5.74 19.14 -10.83
N SER A 169 5.25 18.16 -11.60
CA SER A 169 4.63 18.34 -12.90
C SER A 169 3.09 18.35 -12.80
N GLN A 170 2.41 18.82 -13.84
CA GLN A 170 0.94 18.81 -13.95
C GLN A 170 0.52 18.09 -15.23
N PRO A 171 -0.66 17.42 -15.25
CA PRO A 171 -1.73 17.42 -14.24
C PRO A 171 -1.53 16.46 -13.04
N PHE A 172 -2.26 16.69 -11.93
CA PHE A 172 -2.34 15.75 -10.80
C PHE A 172 -3.56 14.82 -10.94
N LEU A 173 -3.27 13.54 -11.17
CA LEU A 173 -4.23 12.50 -11.51
C LEU A 173 -4.57 11.63 -10.30
N ARG A 174 -5.70 10.91 -10.41
CA ARG A 174 -6.10 9.87 -9.46
C ARG A 174 -5.06 8.77 -9.30
N ASP A 175 -4.24 8.54 -10.33
CA ASP A 175 -3.09 7.63 -10.28
C ASP A 175 -2.05 8.04 -9.23
N GLN A 176 -1.55 9.29 -9.28
CA GLN A 176 -0.61 9.80 -8.29
C GLN A 176 -1.25 9.95 -6.90
N LEU A 177 -2.54 10.30 -6.86
CA LEU A 177 -3.31 10.32 -5.62
C LEU A 177 -3.32 8.95 -4.95
N ALA A 178 -3.57 7.86 -5.70
CA ALA A 178 -3.51 6.50 -5.15
C ALA A 178 -2.11 6.18 -4.60
N LYS A 179 -1.06 6.43 -5.38
CA LYS A 179 0.31 6.16 -4.95
C LYS A 179 0.71 6.92 -3.69
N THR A 180 0.45 8.23 -3.65
CA THR A 180 0.83 9.07 -2.52
C THR A 180 0.02 8.76 -1.26
N SER A 181 -1.23 8.30 -1.40
CA SER A 181 -2.03 7.79 -0.28
C SER A 181 -1.40 6.55 0.34
N PHE A 182 -0.97 5.61 -0.52
CA PHE A 182 -0.26 4.41 -0.06
C PHE A 182 1.05 4.77 0.62
N ASP A 183 1.81 5.71 0.07
CA ASP A 183 3.05 6.20 0.65
C ASP A 183 2.84 6.79 2.05
N ALA A 184 1.76 7.55 2.25
CA ALA A 184 1.41 8.07 3.56
C ALA A 184 1.09 6.95 4.57
N LEU A 185 0.42 5.86 4.17
CA LEU A 185 0.19 4.70 5.06
C LEU A 185 1.50 4.06 5.53
N ASN A 186 2.54 4.09 4.70
CA ASN A 186 3.85 3.52 5.00
C ASN A 186 4.80 4.50 5.71
N ALA A 187 4.44 5.77 5.80
CA ALA A 187 5.23 6.80 6.47
C ALA A 187 5.03 6.79 7.99
N PHE A 188 6.06 7.20 8.73
CA PHE A 188 6.00 7.34 10.17
C PHE A 188 5.18 8.56 10.57
N VAL A 189 4.32 8.40 11.59
CA VAL A 189 3.61 9.51 12.21
C VAL A 189 4.61 10.39 12.94
N LYS A 190 4.48 11.72 12.80
CA LYS A 190 5.39 12.71 13.36
C LYS A 190 5.70 12.45 14.83
N GLY A 191 6.99 12.37 15.15
CA GLY A 191 7.47 12.17 16.52
C GLY A 191 7.36 10.73 17.02
N THR A 192 7.07 9.77 16.14
CA THR A 192 6.94 8.35 16.46
C THR A 192 7.75 7.48 15.48
N GLU A 193 7.97 6.23 15.86
CA GLU A 193 8.48 5.17 14.98
C GLU A 193 7.35 4.27 14.46
N THR A 194 6.09 4.71 14.60
CA THR A 194 4.89 3.96 14.19
C THR A 194 4.43 4.46 12.82
N ARG A 195 4.21 3.55 11.86
CA ARG A 195 3.65 3.92 10.56
C ARG A 195 2.20 4.36 10.72
N LEU A 196 1.71 5.19 9.81
CA LEU A 196 0.31 5.63 9.84
C LEU A 196 -0.66 4.44 9.83
N LEU A 197 -0.40 3.41 9.01
CA LEU A 197 -1.27 2.23 9.00
C LEU A 197 -1.30 1.51 10.35
N ASP A 198 -0.13 1.31 10.98
CA ASP A 198 -0.04 0.65 12.29
C ASP A 198 -0.74 1.48 13.37
N PHE A 199 -0.60 2.81 13.32
CA PHE A 199 -1.29 3.73 14.22
C PHE A 199 -2.81 3.62 14.09
N LEU A 200 -3.32 3.54 12.84
CA LEU A 200 -4.76 3.38 12.57
C LEU A 200 -5.29 2.02 13.02
N VAL A 201 -4.49 0.96 12.90
CA VAL A 201 -4.82 -0.37 13.43
C VAL A 201 -4.88 -0.36 14.95
N GLN A 202 -3.89 0.24 15.62
CA GLN A 202 -3.86 0.35 17.08
C GLN A 202 -5.05 1.17 17.63
N LYS A 203 -5.49 2.19 16.88
CA LYS A 203 -6.69 2.99 17.20
C LYS A 203 -8.00 2.23 16.92
N GLY A 204 -7.95 1.08 16.25
CA GLY A 204 -9.12 0.32 15.81
C GLY A 204 -9.87 0.95 14.64
N SER A 205 -9.27 1.94 13.96
CA SER A 205 -9.87 2.61 12.80
C SER A 205 -9.71 1.78 11.53
N ILE A 206 -8.71 0.90 11.47
CA ILE A 206 -8.53 -0.06 10.38
C ILE A 206 -8.41 -1.47 10.97
N ASP A 207 -9.11 -2.40 10.33
CA ASP A 207 -9.03 -3.83 10.68
C ASP A 207 -7.60 -4.38 10.40
N PRO A 208 -6.98 -5.11 11.36
CA PRO A 208 -5.62 -5.63 11.20
C PRO A 208 -5.42 -6.53 9.97
N ILE A 209 -6.42 -7.33 9.59
CA ILE A 209 -6.34 -8.24 8.44
C ILE A 209 -6.36 -7.42 7.15
N LYS A 210 -7.26 -6.44 7.08
CA LYS A 210 -7.30 -5.48 5.97
C LYS A 210 -5.98 -4.72 5.84
N ALA A 211 -5.40 -4.25 6.93
CA ALA A 211 -4.11 -3.55 6.92
C ALA A 211 -2.98 -4.41 6.31
N GLN A 212 -2.93 -5.70 6.62
CA GLN A 212 -1.96 -6.63 6.02
C GLN A 212 -2.14 -6.73 4.49
N ALA A 213 -3.38 -6.78 4.01
CA ALA A 213 -3.70 -6.90 2.58
C ALA A 213 -3.23 -5.70 1.73
N VAL A 214 -3.02 -4.53 2.35
CA VAL A 214 -2.49 -3.32 1.68
C VAL A 214 -1.04 -3.55 1.22
N PHE A 215 -0.20 -4.11 2.09
CA PHE A 215 1.23 -4.28 1.81
C PHE A 215 1.56 -5.60 1.10
N ALA A 216 0.60 -6.52 1.00
CA ALA A 216 0.78 -7.86 0.44
C ALA A 216 1.07 -7.95 -1.09
N GLY A 217 1.32 -6.87 -1.83
CA GLY A 217 1.60 -6.95 -3.27
C GLY A 217 0.35 -6.77 -4.16
N SER A 218 0.40 -6.09 -5.32
CA SER A 218 -0.27 -6.65 -6.50
C SER A 218 0.70 -7.60 -7.14
N ILE A 219 0.40 -8.86 -6.92
CA ILE A 219 0.89 -9.98 -7.72
C ILE A 219 0.76 -9.54 -9.20
N ARG A 220 1.88 -9.36 -9.90
CA ARG A 220 1.87 -9.35 -11.37
C ARG A 220 1.06 -10.58 -11.79
N LYS A 221 -0.08 -10.37 -12.47
CA LYS A 221 -0.95 -11.45 -12.98
C LYS A 221 -0.13 -12.45 -13.80
N GLY A 222 0.35 -13.49 -13.14
CA GLY A 222 0.90 -14.73 -13.66
C GLY A 222 0.00 -15.90 -13.23
N PRO A 223 0.10 -17.07 -13.86
CA PRO A 223 -0.89 -18.13 -13.72
C PRO A 223 -0.78 -18.79 -12.33
N ALA A 224 -1.95 -18.97 -11.71
CA ALA A 224 -2.21 -19.45 -10.36
C ALA A 224 -2.07 -18.38 -9.25
N GLU A 225 -3.23 -17.93 -8.81
CA GLU A 225 -3.52 -17.13 -7.63
C GLU A 225 -2.77 -17.67 -6.40
N LEU A 226 -1.77 -16.92 -5.92
CA LEU A 226 -1.15 -17.18 -4.61
C LEU A 226 -2.11 -16.68 -3.53
N ASP A 227 -2.71 -17.61 -2.81
CA ASP A 227 -3.59 -17.34 -1.66
C ASP A 227 -2.73 -16.92 -0.46
N PHE A 228 -2.51 -15.62 -0.30
CA PHE A 228 -1.71 -15.06 0.81
C PHE A 228 -2.29 -15.34 2.19
N GLU A 229 -3.62 -15.43 2.31
CA GLU A 229 -4.26 -15.85 3.56
C GLU A 229 -3.78 -17.27 3.92
N LYS A 230 -3.73 -18.16 2.94
CA LYS A 230 -3.17 -19.50 3.12
C LYS A 230 -1.67 -19.48 3.42
N LEU A 231 -0.89 -18.59 2.81
CA LEU A 231 0.55 -18.46 3.14
C LEU A 231 0.77 -17.99 4.58
N ILE A 232 -0.04 -17.03 5.04
CA ILE A 232 0.00 -16.51 6.40
C ILE A 232 -0.46 -17.57 7.40
N GLN A 233 -1.50 -18.36 7.06
CA GLN A 233 -1.96 -19.50 7.86
C GLN A 233 -0.93 -20.63 7.97
N ALA A 234 0.04 -20.69 7.05
CA ALA A 234 1.17 -21.61 7.15
C ALA A 234 2.26 -21.11 8.10
N CYS A 235 2.30 -19.82 8.46
CA CYS A 235 3.30 -19.25 9.36
C CYS A 235 2.93 -19.46 10.84
N VAL A 236 3.95 -19.62 11.68
CA VAL A 236 3.83 -19.79 13.13
C VAL A 236 4.82 -18.93 13.89
N TYR A 237 4.44 -18.54 15.09
CA TYR A 237 5.32 -17.94 16.09
C TYR A 237 5.76 -19.00 17.10
N LEU A 238 7.05 -19.00 17.43
CA LEU A 238 7.67 -19.93 18.36
C LEU A 238 8.08 -19.19 19.63
N GLU A 239 7.62 -19.67 20.78
CA GLU A 239 8.16 -19.31 22.08
C GLU A 239 8.97 -20.49 22.61
N VAL A 240 10.22 -20.24 22.96
CA VAL A 240 11.18 -21.27 23.38
C VAL A 240 11.67 -20.95 24.77
N GLU A 241 11.45 -21.85 25.72
CA GLU A 241 12.03 -21.78 27.05
C GLU A 241 13.37 -22.53 27.06
N THR A 242 14.40 -21.89 27.59
CA THR A 242 15.74 -22.44 27.78
C THR A 242 16.15 -22.30 29.25
N SER A 243 17.21 -22.99 29.66
CA SER A 243 17.75 -22.84 31.03
C SER A 243 18.19 -21.41 31.38
N SER A 244 18.44 -20.56 30.38
CA SER A 244 18.95 -19.19 30.53
C SER A 244 17.88 -18.11 30.33
N GLY A 245 16.62 -18.48 30.08
CA GLY A 245 15.53 -17.56 29.80
C GLY A 245 14.68 -17.96 28.59
N GLN A 246 13.90 -17.03 28.06
CA GLN A 246 13.01 -17.24 26.92
C GLN A 246 13.62 -16.69 25.63
N LYS A 247 13.38 -17.38 24.52
CA LYS A 247 13.71 -16.99 23.15
C LYS A 247 12.44 -17.05 22.31
N SER A 248 12.42 -16.34 21.21
CA SER A 248 11.31 -16.43 20.26
C SER A 248 11.78 -16.30 18.82
N GLY A 249 10.93 -16.75 17.90
CA GLY A 249 11.21 -16.73 16.48
C GLY A 249 9.99 -17.08 15.65
N SER A 250 10.18 -17.15 14.33
CA SER A 250 9.13 -17.55 13.39
C SER A 250 9.46 -18.91 12.77
N GLY A 251 8.44 -19.57 12.25
CA GLY A 251 8.57 -20.75 11.41
C GLY A 251 7.39 -20.87 10.45
N PHE A 252 7.38 -21.91 9.64
CA PHE A 252 6.25 -22.20 8.76
C PHE A 252 6.11 -23.70 8.50
N TYR A 253 4.86 -24.15 8.30
CA TYR A 253 4.56 -25.52 7.91
C TYR A 253 4.97 -25.77 6.46
N ILE A 254 5.64 -26.89 6.19
CA ILE A 254 6.05 -27.30 4.83
C ILE A 254 5.23 -28.47 4.26
N ASP A 255 4.42 -29.10 5.10
CA ASP A 255 3.52 -30.17 4.71
C ASP A 255 2.25 -30.19 5.58
N GLN A 256 1.29 -31.01 5.15
CA GLN A 256 0.05 -31.28 5.88
C GLN A 256 0.24 -32.15 7.14
N HIS A 257 1.44 -32.66 7.39
CA HIS A 257 1.76 -33.59 8.47
C HIS A 257 2.32 -32.89 9.71
N GLY A 258 2.38 -31.56 9.71
CA GLY A 258 2.81 -30.77 10.86
C GLY A 258 4.33 -30.59 10.94
N THR A 259 5.04 -30.73 9.82
CA THR A 259 6.48 -30.44 9.74
C THR A 259 6.69 -28.94 9.59
N ILE A 260 7.55 -28.37 10.44
CA ILE A 260 7.83 -26.93 10.49
C ILE A 260 9.32 -26.68 10.24
N VAL A 261 9.62 -25.67 9.43
CA VAL A 261 10.98 -25.12 9.26
C VAL A 261 11.12 -23.85 10.10
N THR A 262 12.25 -23.73 10.80
CA THR A 262 12.62 -22.51 11.55
C THR A 262 14.15 -22.36 11.57
N ASN A 263 14.65 -21.32 12.24
CA ASN A 263 16.08 -21.15 12.45
C ASN A 263 16.60 -22.01 13.62
N TYR A 264 17.82 -22.54 13.49
CA TYR A 264 18.44 -23.31 14.57
C TYR A 264 18.65 -22.46 15.82
N HIS A 265 19.08 -21.21 15.68
CA HIS A 265 19.30 -20.32 16.80
C HIS A 265 18.02 -20.07 17.60
N VAL A 266 16.82 -20.24 17.04
CA VAL A 266 15.55 -20.08 17.78
C VAL A 266 15.37 -21.23 18.77
N ILE A 267 15.66 -22.45 18.34
CA ILE A 267 15.43 -23.69 19.11
C ILE A 267 16.67 -24.20 19.85
N GLU A 268 17.78 -23.49 19.76
CA GLU A 268 19.02 -23.85 20.44
C GLU A 268 18.80 -23.94 21.97
N LYS A 269 19.14 -25.09 22.56
CA LYS A 269 18.98 -25.41 23.99
C LYS A 269 17.53 -25.33 24.49
N ALA A 270 16.56 -25.52 23.59
CA ALA A 270 15.15 -25.57 23.94
C ALA A 270 14.88 -26.68 24.98
N GLN A 271 14.26 -26.30 26.09
CA GLN A 271 13.65 -27.22 27.06
C GLN A 271 12.16 -27.41 26.76
N LYS A 272 11.51 -26.34 26.29
CA LYS A 272 10.11 -26.35 25.88
C LYS A 272 9.91 -25.42 24.70
N ILE A 273 9.10 -25.84 23.73
CA ILE A 273 8.72 -25.05 22.56
C ILE A 273 7.20 -24.95 22.55
N ARG A 274 6.67 -23.73 22.48
CA ARG A 274 5.25 -23.46 22.23
C ARG A 274 5.10 -22.88 20.83
N ILE A 275 4.10 -23.40 20.12
CA ILE A 275 3.74 -22.94 18.78
C ILE A 275 2.46 -22.14 18.91
N ILE A 276 2.48 -20.92 18.37
CA ILE A 276 1.34 -20.02 18.29
C ILE A 276 1.04 -19.85 16.80
N ASN A 277 -0.12 -20.33 16.36
CA ASN A 277 -0.55 -20.22 14.97
C ASN A 277 -0.91 -18.77 14.63
N SER A 278 -1.02 -18.45 13.34
CA SER A 278 -1.35 -17.09 12.86
C SER A 278 -2.69 -16.54 13.38
N ASN A 279 -3.63 -17.41 13.78
CA ASN A 279 -4.90 -17.02 14.41
C ASN A 279 -4.81 -16.86 15.95
N GLY A 280 -3.60 -16.90 16.52
CA GLY A 280 -3.35 -16.83 17.95
C GLY A 280 -3.58 -18.14 18.72
N ALA A 281 -4.02 -19.21 18.06
CA ALA A 281 -4.24 -20.49 18.72
C ALA A 281 -2.91 -21.13 19.14
N ILE A 282 -2.84 -21.56 20.40
CA ILE A 282 -1.65 -22.18 20.97
C ILE A 282 -1.75 -23.69 20.82
N TYR A 283 -0.74 -24.31 20.22
CA TYR A 283 -0.64 -25.76 20.19
C TYR A 283 -0.27 -26.30 21.58
N ALA A 284 -1.08 -27.22 22.07
CA ALA A 284 -0.96 -27.79 23.41
C ALA A 284 -0.19 -29.13 23.47
N GLY A 285 0.24 -29.68 22.33
CA GLY A 285 0.92 -30.97 22.27
C GLY A 285 2.44 -30.88 22.24
N ASP A 286 3.09 -32.04 22.15
CA ASP A 286 4.56 -32.12 22.08
C ASP A 286 5.10 -31.67 20.73
N VAL A 287 6.24 -30.98 20.77
CA VAL A 287 7.02 -30.53 19.61
C VAL A 287 8.33 -31.30 19.58
N MET A 288 8.58 -32.05 18.51
CA MET A 288 9.81 -32.82 18.33
C MET A 288 10.77 -32.12 17.38
N ILE A 289 12.04 -32.00 17.76
CA ILE A 289 13.11 -31.59 16.85
C ILE A 289 13.51 -32.82 16.02
N LYS A 290 13.33 -32.77 14.70
CA LYS A 290 13.65 -33.88 13.78
C LYS A 290 15.11 -33.82 13.30
N GLY A 291 15.65 -32.63 13.18
CA GLY A 291 17.03 -32.40 12.74
C GLY A 291 17.33 -30.90 12.66
N TYR A 292 18.61 -30.56 12.57
CA TYR A 292 19.06 -29.19 12.40
C TYR A 292 20.44 -29.15 11.73
N ASP A 293 20.75 -28.02 11.11
CA ASP A 293 22.06 -27.65 10.60
C ASP A 293 22.49 -26.34 11.26
N ARG A 294 23.66 -26.35 11.91
CA ARG A 294 24.16 -25.18 12.66
C ARG A 294 24.79 -24.13 11.76
N GLU A 295 25.38 -24.53 10.64
CA GLU A 295 26.08 -23.61 9.74
C GLU A 295 25.09 -22.85 8.87
N LEU A 296 24.03 -23.55 8.41
CA LEU A 296 22.94 -22.94 7.64
C LEU A 296 21.90 -22.24 8.51
N ASP A 297 21.99 -22.38 9.84
CA ASP A 297 21.03 -21.88 10.83
C ASP A 297 19.58 -22.33 10.54
N ILE A 298 19.39 -23.61 10.25
CA ILE A 298 18.08 -24.22 9.92
C ILE A 298 17.76 -25.36 10.90
N ALA A 299 16.50 -25.45 11.33
CA ALA A 299 15.98 -26.56 12.11
C ALA A 299 14.62 -27.03 11.60
N ILE A 300 14.38 -28.34 11.72
CA ILE A 300 13.12 -28.99 11.37
C ILE A 300 12.44 -29.48 12.64
N LEU A 301 11.22 -29.03 12.85
CA LEU A 301 10.34 -29.44 13.94
C LEU A 301 9.18 -30.28 13.38
N SER A 302 8.55 -31.05 14.25
CA SER A 302 7.37 -31.85 13.93
C SER A 302 6.37 -31.81 15.08
N THR A 303 5.10 -31.68 14.72
CA THR A 303 3.95 -31.67 15.63
C THR A 303 2.93 -32.72 15.20
N ALA A 304 1.97 -33.04 16.06
CA ALA A 304 0.84 -33.90 15.69
C ALA A 304 -0.28 -33.14 14.95
N VAL A 305 -0.16 -31.81 14.78
CA VAL A 305 -1.17 -30.97 14.13
C VAL A 305 -1.10 -31.17 12.63
N LYS A 306 -2.24 -31.53 12.04
CA LYS A 306 -2.42 -31.40 10.59
C LYS A 306 -2.83 -29.97 10.29
N ASN A 307 -2.05 -29.29 9.45
CA ASN A 307 -2.40 -27.96 8.95
C ASN A 307 -2.67 -28.04 7.45
N GLU A 308 -3.83 -27.57 7.00
CA GLU A 308 -4.17 -27.52 5.58
C GLU A 308 -3.47 -26.36 4.85
N ALA A 309 -2.96 -25.39 5.61
CA ALA A 309 -2.12 -24.32 5.14
C ALA A 309 -0.64 -24.68 5.36
N PHE A 310 0.09 -24.93 4.28
CA PHE A 310 1.53 -25.19 4.28
C PHE A 310 2.19 -24.64 3.02
N LEU A 311 3.50 -24.42 3.10
CA LEU A 311 4.36 -23.92 2.03
C LEU A 311 5.22 -25.07 1.48
N PRO A 312 4.80 -25.73 0.38
CA PRO A 312 5.64 -26.76 -0.21
C PRO A 312 6.96 -26.14 -0.67
N LEU A 313 8.06 -26.84 -0.39
CA LEU A 313 9.37 -26.39 -0.83
C LEU A 313 9.46 -26.46 -2.36
N GLY A 314 9.91 -25.35 -2.96
CA GLY A 314 10.14 -25.26 -4.39
C GLY A 314 11.49 -25.84 -4.82
N ASP A 315 11.66 -26.01 -6.13
CA ASP A 315 12.93 -26.37 -6.73
C ASP A 315 13.79 -25.13 -6.95
N SER A 316 14.90 -25.02 -6.21
CA SER A 316 15.82 -23.88 -6.30
C SER A 316 16.48 -23.74 -7.67
N SER A 317 16.60 -24.82 -8.45
CA SER A 317 17.17 -24.77 -9.80
C SER A 317 16.24 -24.12 -10.83
N SER A 318 14.95 -24.01 -10.51
CA SER A 318 13.94 -23.40 -11.37
C SER A 318 13.83 -21.87 -11.22
N ILE A 319 14.58 -21.32 -10.26
CA ILE A 319 14.58 -19.89 -9.92
C ILE A 319 15.23 -19.08 -11.05
N LYS A 320 14.68 -17.88 -11.35
CA LYS A 320 15.16 -16.98 -12.40
C LYS A 320 15.28 -15.55 -11.90
N VAL A 321 16.32 -14.84 -12.35
CA VAL A 321 16.46 -13.39 -12.16
C VAL A 321 15.23 -12.67 -12.71
N GLY A 322 14.72 -11.72 -11.93
CA GLY A 322 13.49 -10.98 -12.22
C GLY A 322 12.19 -11.66 -11.74
N GLN A 323 12.26 -12.87 -11.16
CA GLN A 323 11.10 -13.44 -10.48
C GLN A 323 10.76 -12.64 -9.21
N PRO A 324 9.46 -12.47 -8.91
CA PRO A 324 9.05 -11.90 -7.64
C PRO A 324 9.44 -12.82 -6.48
N VAL A 325 9.87 -12.23 -5.37
CA VAL A 325 10.10 -12.94 -4.11
C VAL A 325 9.29 -12.24 -3.01
N TYR A 326 8.70 -13.05 -2.13
CA TYR A 326 7.96 -12.56 -0.97
C TYR A 326 8.68 -13.03 0.29
N ALA A 327 9.01 -12.10 1.18
CA ALA A 327 9.48 -12.40 2.52
C ALA A 327 8.31 -12.21 3.48
N ILE A 328 7.91 -13.27 4.17
CA ILE A 328 6.88 -13.23 5.19
C ILE A 328 7.57 -13.37 6.54
N GLY A 329 7.36 -12.42 7.44
CA GLY A 329 7.91 -12.43 8.79
C GLY A 329 6.83 -12.14 9.83
N SER A 330 7.00 -12.62 11.07
CA SER A 330 6.08 -12.36 12.18
C SER A 330 6.81 -11.67 13.34
N PRO A 331 7.21 -10.39 13.22
CA PRO A 331 7.77 -9.68 14.35
C PRO A 331 6.77 -9.64 15.51
N LEU A 332 7.17 -10.18 16.67
CA LEU A 332 6.43 -10.13 17.94
C LEU A 332 5.07 -10.86 17.98
N GLY A 333 4.82 -11.82 17.07
CA GLY A 333 3.70 -12.76 17.17
C GLY A 333 2.29 -12.18 16.95
N LEU A 334 2.16 -10.91 16.58
CA LEU A 334 0.88 -10.20 16.46
C LEU A 334 0.60 -9.60 15.08
N SER A 335 1.61 -9.54 14.20
CA SER A 335 1.47 -8.99 12.85
C SER A 335 2.43 -9.69 11.88
N ASN A 336 1.89 -10.44 10.90
CA ASN A 336 2.72 -10.93 9.81
C ASN A 336 3.02 -9.76 8.85
N THR A 337 4.30 -9.46 8.63
CA THR A 337 4.78 -8.52 7.64
C THR A 337 5.11 -9.27 6.35
N VAL A 338 4.51 -8.86 5.24
CA VAL A 338 4.90 -9.33 3.90
C VAL A 338 5.72 -8.23 3.22
N SER A 339 6.94 -8.55 2.82
CA SER A 339 7.81 -7.71 2.02
C SER A 339 7.95 -8.31 0.62
N GLU A 340 7.76 -7.50 -0.40
CA GLU A 340 7.94 -7.90 -1.80
C GLU A 340 9.32 -7.46 -2.30
N GLY A 341 9.94 -8.31 -3.10
CA GLY A 341 11.20 -8.04 -3.77
C GLY A 341 11.25 -8.72 -5.14
N ILE A 342 12.40 -8.57 -5.79
CA ILE A 342 12.73 -9.28 -7.02
C ILE A 342 14.05 -10.00 -6.85
N ILE A 343 14.18 -11.17 -7.47
CA ILE A 343 15.46 -11.88 -7.52
C ILE A 343 16.39 -11.10 -8.42
N SER A 344 17.40 -10.47 -7.83
CA SER A 344 18.36 -9.61 -8.53
C SER A 344 19.54 -10.40 -9.11
N ALA A 345 19.90 -11.53 -8.49
CA ALA A 345 20.95 -12.47 -8.91
C ALA A 345 20.72 -13.86 -8.26
N ILE A 346 21.36 -14.91 -8.77
CA ILE A 346 21.32 -16.30 -8.24
C ILE A 346 22.75 -16.79 -8.02
#